data_AF-A0A967YR15-F1
#
_entry.id   AF-A0A967YR15-F1
#
_cell.length_a   1.000
_cell.length_b   1.000
_cell.length_c   1.000
_cell.angle_alpha   90.00
_cell.angle_beta   90.00
_cell.angle_gamma   90.00
#
_symmetry.space_group_name_H-M   'P 1'
#
loop_
_entity.id
_entity.type
_entity.pdbx_description
1 polymer ?
#
loop_
_entity_poly.entity_id
_entity_poly.type
_entity_poly.pdbx_seq_one_letter_code
_entity_poly.pdbx_strand_id
1 'polypeptide(L)' 'FPIDYGGSGLDVLSYCIVLEEIAKACSTTALINLSHVLSSTSIHLFGKNNQKDFYLASLAKGE' A
#
# COMPACT_ATOMS: atom_id res chain seq x y z
N PHE A 1 3.20 -1.93 4.19
CA PHE A 1 3.75 -0.67 4.75
C PHE A 1 4.09 -0.87 6.23
N PRO A 2 5.01 -0.06 6.80
CA PRO A 2 5.46 -0.23 8.19
C PRO A 2 4.31 -0.21 9.21
N ILE A 3 4.47 -0.99 10.27
CA ILE A 3 3.49 -1.11 11.36
C ILE A 3 3.30 0.24 12.07
N ASP A 4 4.34 1.07 12.15
CA ASP A 4 4.28 2.40 12.77
C ASP A 4 3.26 3.34 12.11
N TYR A 5 2.93 3.12 10.84
CA TYR A 5 1.88 3.85 10.11
C TYR A 5 0.56 3.07 10.04
N GLY A 6 0.40 1.97 10.79
CA GLY A 6 -0.77 1.10 10.74
C GLY A 6 -0.79 0.09 9.58
N GLY A 7 0.32 -0.06 8.85
CA GLY A 7 0.43 -1.01 7.75
C GLY A 7 0.69 -2.45 8.20
N SER A 8 0.54 -3.40 7.26
CA SER A 8 0.68 -4.85 7.54
C SER A 8 2.11 -5.35 7.78
N GLY A 9 3.14 -4.53 7.57
CA GLY A 9 4.54 -4.96 7.71
C GLY A 9 5.04 -6.01 6.72
N LEU A 10 4.25 -6.36 5.70
CA LEU A 10 4.57 -7.40 4.72
C LEU A 10 5.62 -6.95 3.70
N ASP A 11 6.32 -7.93 3.14
CA ASP A 11 7.31 -7.75 2.08
C ASP A 11 6.68 -7.74 0.68
N VAL A 12 7.52 -7.48 -0.34
CA VAL A 12 7.09 -7.39 -1.74
C VAL A 12 6.57 -8.74 -2.25
N LEU A 13 7.17 -9.86 -1.84
CA LEU A 13 6.73 -11.19 -2.28
C LEU A 13 5.33 -11.51 -1.78
N SER A 14 5.07 -11.25 -0.49
CA SER A 14 3.74 -11.39 0.11
C SER A 14 2.72 -10.52 -0.63
N TYR A 15 3.12 -9.30 -1.03
CA TYR A 15 2.25 -8.41 -1.80
C TYR A 15 1.94 -8.95 -3.21
N CYS A 16 2.94 -9.50 -3.91
CA CYS A 16 2.73 -10.14 -5.21
C CYS A 16 1.74 -11.30 -5.14
N ILE A 17 1.82 -12.13 -4.10
CA ILE A 17 0.87 -13.24 -3.88
C ILE A 17 -0.55 -12.71 -3.66
N VAL A 18 -0.73 -11.66 -2.83
CA VAL A 18 -2.04 -11.04 -2.62
C VAL A 18 -2.62 -10.50 -3.93
N LEU A 19 -1.81 -9.83 -4.75
CA LEU A 19 -2.26 -9.34 -6.04
C LEU A 19 -2.65 -10.47 -7.00
N GLU A 20 -1.89 -11.56 -7.03
CA GLU A 20 -2.20 -12.75 -7.84
C GLU A 20 -3.57 -13.33 -7.45
N GLU A 21 -3.85 -13.49 -6.15
CA GLU A 21 -5.13 -14.00 -5.67
C GLU A 21 -6.31 -13.10 -6.03
N ILE A 22 -6.16 -11.78 -5.92
CA ILE A 22 -7.22 -10.83 -6.32
C ILE A 22 -7.45 -10.88 -7.84
N ALA A 23 -6.37 -10.98 -8.62
CA ALA A 23 -6.43 -10.98 -10.09
C ALA A 23 -7.16 -12.20 -10.66
N LYS A 24 -7.18 -13.34 -9.95
CA LYS A 24 -7.99 -14.53 -10.34
C LYS A 24 -9.48 -14.22 -10.45
N ALA A 25 -9.98 -13.26 -9.67
CA ALA A 25 -11.36 -12.82 -9.71
C ALA A 25 -11.56 -11.56 -10.57
N CYS A 26 -10.70 -10.55 -10.43
CA CYS A 26 -10.80 -9.29 -11.17
C CYS A 26 -9.44 -8.58 -11.28
N SER A 27 -8.88 -8.56 -12.49
CA SER A 27 -7.60 -7.88 -12.77
C SER A 27 -7.65 -6.37 -12.54
N THR A 28 -8.79 -5.72 -12.81
CA THR A 28 -8.93 -4.25 -12.58
C THR A 28 -8.85 -3.90 -11.10
N THR A 29 -9.45 -4.72 -10.23
CA THR A 29 -9.37 -4.52 -8.77
C THR A 29 -7.96 -4.71 -8.26
N ALA A 30 -7.24 -5.72 -8.76
CA ALA A 30 -5.81 -5.90 -8.47
C ALA A 30 -4.98 -4.68 -8.90
N LEU A 31 -5.25 -4.13 -10.09
CA LEU A 31 -4.55 -2.95 -10.60
C LEU A 31 -4.82 -1.67 -9.77
N ILE A 32 -6.05 -1.48 -9.28
CA ILE A 32 -6.38 -0.38 -8.37
C ILE A 32 -5.55 -0.50 -7.08
N ASN A 33 -5.44 -1.71 -6.52
CA ASN A 33 -4.63 -1.96 -5.34
C ASN A 33 -3.14 -1.66 -5.60
N LEU A 34 -2.61 -2.05 -6.77
CA LEU A 34 -1.25 -1.72 -7.18
C LEU A 34 -1.02 -0.20 -7.27
N SER A 35 -1.98 0.54 -7.83
CA SER A 35 -1.92 2.00 -7.94
C SER A 35 -1.90 2.68 -6.56
N HIS A 36 -2.67 2.15 -5.61
CA HIS A 36 -2.65 2.59 -4.21
C HIS A 36 -1.27 2.37 -3.57
N VAL A 37 -0.65 1.21 -3.77
CA VAL A 37 0.70 0.92 -3.25
C VAL A 37 1.76 1.81 -3.91
N LEU A 38 1.66 2.09 -5.21
CA LEU A 38 2.60 2.98 -5.91
C LEU A 38 2.57 4.41 -5.36
N SER A 39 1.36 4.93 -5.12
CA SER A 39 1.15 6.26 -4.54
C SER A 39 1.72 6.33 -3.11
N SER A 40 1.38 5.34 -2.29
CA SER A 40 1.86 5.24 -0.91
C SER A 40 3.39 5.08 -0.82
N THR A 41 4.00 4.34 -1.75
CA THR A 41 5.45 4.17 -1.84
C THR A 41 6.15 5.49 -2.14
N SER A 42 5.58 6.31 -3.02
CA SER A 42 6.13 7.62 -3.35
C SER A 42 6.19 8.54 -2.12
N ILE A 43 5.13 8.55 -1.31
CA ILE A 43 5.08 9.30 -0.04
C ILE A 43 6.08 8.71 0.96
N HIS A 44 6.14 7.39 1.08
CA HIS A 44 7.03 6.72 2.02
C HIS A 44 8.51 6.99 1.74
N LEU A 45 8.92 7.01 0.47
CA LEU A 45 10.29 7.25 0.07
C LEU A 45 10.68 8.73 0.14
N PHE A 46 9.81 9.63 -0.34
CA PHE A 46 10.19 11.02 -0.62
C PHE A 46 9.47 12.07 0.22
N GLY A 47 8.43 11.69 0.98
CA GLY A 47 7.68 12.61 1.83
C GLY A 47 8.49 13.14 3.02
N LYS A 48 8.11 14.30 3.54
CA LYS A 48 8.55 14.79 4.85
C LYS A 48 7.87 14.00 5.97
N ASN A 49 8.43 14.00 7.19
CA ASN A 49 7.87 13.25 8.32
C ASN A 49 6.38 13.54 8.55
N ASN A 50 5.98 14.81 8.56
CA ASN A 50 4.58 15.20 8.72
C ASN A 50 3.65 14.70 7.59
N GLN A 51 4.16 14.57 6.37
CA GLN A 51 3.40 13.99 5.25
C GLN A 51 3.27 12.48 5.41
N LYS A 52 4.34 11.79 5.84
CA LYS A 52 4.31 10.35 6.09
C LYS A 52 3.32 10.01 7.21
N ASP A 53 3.43 10.70 8.35
CA ASP A 53 2.58 10.47 9.52
C ASP A 53 1.09 10.68 9.19
N PHE A 54 0.77 11.71 8.41
CA PHE A 54 -0.61 12.02 8.04
C PHE A 54 -1.14 11.09 6.94
N TYR A 55 -0.47 11.03 5.79
CA TYR A 55 -0.99 10.33 4.62
C TYR A 55 -0.86 8.81 4.74
N LEU A 56 0.27 8.29 5.22
CA LEU A 56 0.43 6.83 5.31
C LEU A 56 -0.51 6.21 6.35
N ALA A 57 -0.80 6.93 7.45
CA ALA A 57 -1.74 6.45 8.47
C ALA A 57 -3.18 6.37 7.96
N SER A 58 -3.62 7.34 7.16
CA SER A 58 -4.96 7.32 6.53
C SER A 58 -5.04 6.25 5.44
N LEU A 59 -4.02 6.16 4.57
CA LEU A 59 -3.94 5.16 3.51
C LEU A 59 -3.92 3.72 4.07
N ALA A 60 -3.22 3.48 5.18
CA ALA A 60 -3.17 2.17 5.82
C ALA A 60 -4.53 1.72 6.42
N LYS A 61 -5.45 2.67 6.70
CA LYS A 61 -6.81 2.38 7.17
C LYS A 61 -7.80 2.13 6.03
N GLY A 62 -7.43 2.45 4.79
CA GLY A 62 -8.30 2.30 3.62
C GLY A 62 -9.34 3.41 3.47
N GLU A 63 -9.07 4.61 3.96
CA GLU A 63 -9.90 5.82 3.80
C GLU A 63 -9.77 6.46 2.40
#